data_AF-A0A7W2Y137-F1
#
_entry.id   AF-A0A7W2Y137-F1
#
_cell.length_a   1.000
_cell.length_b   1.000
_cell.length_c   1.000
_cell.angle_alpha   90.00
_cell.angle_beta   90.00
_cell.angle_gamma   90.00
#
_symmetry.space_group_name_H-M   'P 1'
#
loop_
_entity.id
_entity.type
_entity.pdbx_description
1 polymer ?
#
loop_
_entity_poly.entity_id
_entity_poly.type
_entity_poly.pdbx_seq_one_letter_code
_entity_poly.pdbx_strand_id
1 'polypeptide(L)'
;MKNIFVKFTDSSVSLVKNWLPDPFVFAVILTFVVFIAAIPLTQSSPMDLVTAWYGGFWSILSFAMQMALVLVTGTILATTDVFKKYLSKLAGFSKTPGQAILLVSFVALVASFINWGFGLVIGAIFAREVAHKVKGVHYPLLIASAYVGFLIWHAGFSGSIPLTIASSTGLAEITNGALTQAIPTSETIFSSYNLIIVAILVLTLPFILKFMHPSKEKTIEVDTRLFEAEIVETLDKNNMTPAQKLENSKWINRALGVLGYSFIFTYFIENGFALNLNIINFIFLFTAIILHGTPIKVVRAVADASKNVGGILLQFPFYAGIMGLMKFMGPDGVSLAGYISQGFVNISTVNTFPLFTFLSAGVVNFFVPSGGGQWVVQAPIMMPAAIELGVDTARTAMAIAWGDAWTNMIQPFWALPLLGIAKLGARDIMGYCLVILVYSGIVISLGLVFL
;
A
#
# COMPACT_ATOMS: atom_id res chain seq x y z
N MET A 1 -29.63 -5.09 14.59
CA MET A 1 -28.38 -4.58 13.98
C MET A 1 -27.18 -5.53 14.16
N LYS A 2 -26.78 -5.92 15.39
CA LYS A 2 -25.63 -6.82 15.62
C LYS A 2 -25.68 -8.15 14.82
N ASN A 3 -26.86 -8.76 14.70
CA ASN A 3 -27.04 -10.02 13.99
C ASN A 3 -26.90 -9.89 12.45
N ILE A 4 -27.21 -8.73 11.87
CA ILE A 4 -27.04 -8.48 10.43
C ILE A 4 -25.55 -8.28 10.10
N PHE A 5 -24.85 -7.50 10.93
CA PHE A 5 -23.42 -7.22 10.74
C PHE A 5 -22.55 -8.49 10.84
N VAL A 6 -22.84 -9.35 11.81
CA VAL A 6 -22.15 -10.65 11.95
C VAL A 6 -22.43 -11.54 10.75
N LYS A 7 -23.69 -11.63 10.30
CA LYS A 7 -24.03 -12.40 9.08
C LYS A 7 -23.30 -11.88 7.85
N PHE A 8 -23.25 -10.56 7.64
CA PHE A 8 -22.53 -9.96 6.53
C PHE A 8 -21.03 -10.27 6.58
N THR A 9 -20.43 -10.21 7.76
CA THR A 9 -19.02 -10.59 7.97
C THR A 9 -18.79 -12.07 7.66
N ASP A 10 -19.61 -12.97 8.23
CA ASP A 10 -19.51 -14.42 8.02
C ASP A 10 -19.69 -14.78 6.53
N SER A 11 -20.64 -14.15 5.83
CA SER A 11 -20.85 -14.32 4.39
C SER A 11 -19.66 -13.83 3.57
N SER A 12 -19.06 -12.70 3.94
CA SER A 12 -17.87 -12.16 3.25
C SER A 12 -16.66 -13.08 3.39
N VAL A 13 -16.43 -13.63 4.59
CA VAL A 13 -15.39 -14.64 4.84
C VAL A 13 -15.65 -15.91 4.04
N SER A 14 -16.90 -16.39 4.01
CA SER A 14 -17.25 -17.59 3.26
C SER A 14 -17.05 -17.42 1.74
N LEU A 15 -17.45 -16.28 1.19
CA LEU A 15 -17.25 -15.95 -0.23
C LEU A 15 -15.76 -15.98 -0.59
N VAL A 16 -14.94 -15.23 0.13
CA VAL A 16 -13.51 -15.13 -0.14
C VAL A 16 -12.81 -16.47 -0.01
N LYS A 17 -13.12 -17.24 1.04
CA LYS A 17 -12.48 -18.54 1.29
C LYS A 17 -12.67 -19.51 0.13
N ASN A 18 -13.82 -19.47 -0.53
CA ASN A 18 -14.19 -20.41 -1.58
C ASN A 18 -13.77 -19.95 -2.99
N TRP A 19 -13.69 -18.63 -3.22
CA TRP A 19 -13.57 -18.08 -4.58
C TRP A 19 -12.31 -17.27 -4.86
N LEU A 20 -11.58 -16.79 -3.84
CA LEU A 20 -10.36 -16.01 -4.06
C LEU A 20 -9.19 -16.94 -4.45
N PRO A 21 -8.63 -16.87 -5.67
CA PRO A 21 -7.44 -17.64 -6.02
C PRO A 21 -6.19 -17.13 -5.30
N ASP A 22 -5.07 -17.83 -5.46
CA ASP A 22 -3.76 -17.29 -5.09
C ASP A 22 -3.50 -15.95 -5.81
N PRO A 23 -2.82 -14.95 -5.21
CA PRO A 23 -2.64 -13.63 -5.82
C PRO A 23 -1.93 -13.64 -7.17
N PHE A 24 -0.97 -14.56 -7.38
CA PHE A 24 -0.33 -14.70 -8.69
C PHE A 24 -1.30 -15.28 -9.72
N VAL A 25 -2.05 -16.31 -9.33
CA VAL A 25 -3.10 -16.90 -10.18
C VAL A 25 -4.18 -15.86 -10.51
N PHE A 26 -4.52 -14.99 -9.56
CA PHE A 26 -5.42 -13.85 -9.79
C PHE A 26 -4.88 -12.94 -10.90
N ALA A 27 -3.62 -12.52 -10.84
CA ALA A 27 -2.99 -11.67 -11.86
C ALA A 27 -2.96 -12.34 -13.24
N VAL A 28 -2.72 -13.64 -13.31
CA VAL A 28 -2.72 -14.41 -14.58
C VAL A 28 -4.13 -14.48 -15.18
N ILE A 29 -5.14 -14.84 -14.40
CA ILE A 29 -6.55 -14.87 -14.84
C ILE A 29 -6.95 -13.48 -15.35
N LEU A 30 -6.61 -12.45 -14.59
CA LEU A 30 -6.93 -11.06 -14.92
C LEU A 30 -6.26 -10.62 -16.22
N THR A 31 -5.02 -11.05 -16.49
CA THR A 31 -4.34 -10.84 -17.77
C THR A 31 -5.18 -11.35 -18.94
N PHE A 32 -5.68 -12.59 -18.86
CA PHE A 32 -6.51 -13.16 -19.91
C PHE A 32 -7.88 -12.48 -20.02
N VAL A 33 -8.51 -12.14 -18.90
CA VAL A 33 -9.79 -11.41 -18.91
C VAL A 33 -9.65 -10.07 -19.62
N VAL A 34 -8.62 -9.29 -19.27
CA VAL A 34 -8.36 -7.98 -19.90
C VAL A 34 -8.01 -8.14 -21.37
N PHE A 35 -7.19 -9.13 -21.72
CA PHE A 35 -6.84 -9.43 -23.11
C PHE A 35 -8.09 -9.74 -23.95
N ILE A 36 -8.97 -10.63 -23.46
CA ILE A 36 -10.20 -11.01 -24.17
C ILE A 36 -11.17 -9.82 -24.25
N ALA A 37 -11.31 -9.04 -23.19
CA ALA A 37 -12.19 -7.87 -23.17
C ALA A 37 -11.71 -6.75 -24.11
N ALA A 38 -10.39 -6.57 -24.24
CA ALA A 38 -9.82 -5.56 -25.13
C ALA A 38 -10.14 -5.83 -26.61
N ILE A 39 -10.15 -7.08 -27.06
CA ILE A 39 -10.39 -7.44 -28.48
C ILE A 39 -11.64 -6.74 -29.06
N PRO A 40 -12.87 -6.96 -28.52
CA PRO A 40 -14.06 -6.32 -29.07
C PRO A 40 -14.17 -4.83 -28.74
N LEU A 41 -13.67 -4.40 -27.57
CA LEU A 41 -13.85 -3.02 -27.10
C LEU A 41 -12.93 -2.06 -27.85
N THR A 42 -11.68 -2.44 -28.10
CA THR A 42 -10.71 -1.61 -28.82
C THR A 42 -10.56 -2.00 -30.30
N GLN A 43 -11.38 -2.95 -30.80
CA GLN A 43 -11.34 -3.44 -32.19
C GLN A 43 -9.92 -3.81 -32.66
N SER A 44 -9.13 -4.39 -31.76
CA SER A 44 -7.70 -4.63 -31.96
C SER A 44 -7.42 -6.07 -32.33
N SER A 45 -6.37 -6.33 -33.12
CA SER A 45 -5.98 -7.71 -33.42
C SER A 45 -5.40 -8.38 -32.16
N PRO A 46 -5.54 -9.71 -31.99
CA PRO A 46 -4.93 -10.41 -30.86
C PRO A 46 -3.42 -10.19 -30.74
N MET A 47 -2.70 -10.08 -31.87
CA MET A 47 -1.25 -9.88 -31.86
C MET A 47 -0.84 -8.47 -31.43
N ASP A 48 -1.64 -7.45 -31.75
CA ASP A 48 -1.39 -6.09 -31.26
C ASP A 48 -1.49 -6.04 -29.75
N LEU A 49 -2.49 -6.73 -29.18
CA LEU A 49 -2.68 -6.82 -27.74
C LEU A 49 -1.55 -7.62 -27.06
N VAL A 50 -1.03 -8.69 -27.69
CA VAL A 50 0.17 -9.39 -27.17
C VAL A 50 1.37 -8.45 -27.14
N THR A 51 1.57 -7.67 -28.20
CA THR A 51 2.65 -6.69 -28.29
C THR A 51 2.50 -5.59 -27.23
N ALA A 52 1.29 -5.10 -27.04
CA ALA A 52 0.97 -4.11 -26.01
C ALA A 52 1.20 -4.65 -24.59
N TRP A 53 0.80 -5.89 -24.33
CA TRP A 53 1.05 -6.57 -23.07
C TRP A 53 2.55 -6.72 -22.80
N TYR A 54 3.33 -7.19 -23.79
CA TYR A 54 4.78 -7.32 -23.67
C TYR A 54 5.47 -5.96 -23.44
N GLY A 55 5.07 -4.92 -24.19
CA GLY A 55 5.58 -3.56 -24.00
C GLY A 55 5.24 -2.99 -22.62
N GLY A 56 4.05 -3.32 -22.09
CA GLY A 56 3.67 -3.00 -20.72
C GLY A 56 4.53 -3.72 -19.68
N PHE A 57 4.82 -5.01 -19.89
CA PHE A 57 5.45 -5.92 -18.94
C PHE A 57 6.75 -5.38 -18.31
N TRP A 58 7.55 -4.66 -19.11
CA TRP A 58 8.85 -4.11 -18.69
C TRP A 58 8.83 -2.59 -18.43
N SER A 59 7.68 -1.94 -18.60
CA SER A 59 7.59 -0.47 -18.64
C SER A 59 7.80 0.22 -17.28
N ILE A 60 7.67 -0.50 -16.17
CA ILE A 60 7.73 0.08 -14.81
C ILE A 60 8.79 -0.56 -13.92
N LEU A 61 9.87 -1.12 -14.49
CA LEU A 61 10.93 -1.78 -13.71
C LEU A 61 11.58 -0.88 -12.64
N SER A 62 11.87 0.39 -13.00
CA SER A 62 12.44 1.36 -12.05
C SER A 62 11.48 1.62 -10.88
N PHE A 63 10.20 1.83 -11.19
CA PHE A 63 9.16 2.02 -10.18
C PHE A 63 8.97 0.76 -9.30
N ALA A 64 8.98 -0.43 -9.90
CA ALA A 64 8.91 -1.70 -9.16
C ALA A 64 10.07 -1.85 -8.18
N MET A 65 11.29 -1.48 -8.58
CA MET A 65 12.46 -1.46 -7.68
C MET A 65 12.28 -0.45 -6.55
N GLN A 66 11.74 0.74 -6.83
CA GLN A 66 11.43 1.73 -5.79
C GLN A 66 10.43 1.16 -4.76
N MET A 67 9.37 0.48 -5.21
CA MET A 67 8.38 -0.14 -4.31
C MET A 67 8.97 -1.30 -3.50
N ALA A 68 9.83 -2.13 -4.11
CA ALA A 68 10.57 -3.16 -3.40
C ALA A 68 11.46 -2.55 -2.31
N LEU A 69 12.14 -1.44 -2.60
CA LEU A 69 12.94 -0.70 -1.63
C LEU A 69 12.10 -0.06 -0.52
N VAL A 70 10.91 0.46 -0.82
CA VAL A 70 9.97 0.95 0.22
C VAL A 70 9.69 -0.17 1.24
N LEU A 71 9.38 -1.38 0.75
CA LEU A 71 9.10 -2.52 1.61
C LEU A 71 10.35 -2.99 2.37
N VAL A 72 11.50 -3.13 1.70
CA VAL A 72 12.75 -3.58 2.34
C VAL A 72 13.22 -2.58 3.39
N THR A 73 13.31 -1.29 3.05
CA THR A 73 13.77 -0.25 3.97
C THR A 73 12.81 -0.09 5.15
N GLY A 74 11.50 -0.15 4.91
CA GLY A 74 10.48 -0.23 5.96
C GLY A 74 10.65 -1.45 6.87
N THR A 75 10.91 -2.62 6.30
CA THR A 75 11.11 -3.86 7.05
C THR A 75 12.36 -3.82 7.93
N ILE A 76 13.49 -3.39 7.39
CA ILE A 76 14.73 -3.35 8.17
C ILE A 76 14.63 -2.30 9.28
N LEU A 77 13.91 -1.19 9.08
CA LEU A 77 13.68 -0.21 10.14
C LEU A 77 12.80 -0.79 11.25
N ALA A 78 11.68 -1.40 10.88
CA ALA A 78 10.70 -2.02 11.79
C ALA A 78 11.30 -3.14 12.66
N THR A 79 12.33 -3.83 12.17
CA THR A 79 12.97 -4.98 12.84
C THR A 79 14.17 -4.62 13.72
N THR A 80 14.50 -3.33 13.85
CA THR A 80 15.55 -2.86 14.77
C THR A 80 15.20 -3.12 16.24
N ASP A 81 16.21 -3.26 17.09
CA ASP A 81 16.03 -3.46 18.54
C ASP A 81 15.24 -2.31 19.20
N VAL A 82 15.33 -1.11 18.63
CA VAL A 82 14.60 0.08 19.10
C VAL A 82 13.10 -0.09 18.90
N PHE A 83 12.66 -0.38 17.66
CA PHE A 83 11.25 -0.59 17.38
C PHE A 83 10.67 -1.81 18.09
N LYS A 84 11.41 -2.93 18.16
CA LYS A 84 11.00 -4.11 18.93
C LYS A 84 10.68 -3.78 20.40
N LYS A 85 11.52 -2.98 21.06
CA LYS A 85 11.28 -2.55 22.46
C LYS A 85 10.04 -1.68 22.59
N TYR A 86 9.82 -0.73 21.68
CA TYR A 86 8.64 0.13 21.71
C TYR A 86 7.35 -0.66 21.44
N LEU A 87 7.36 -1.54 20.44
CA LEU A 87 6.20 -2.37 20.11
C LEU A 87 5.83 -3.31 21.25
N SER A 88 6.81 -3.95 21.91
CA SER A 88 6.53 -4.81 23.07
C SER A 88 5.94 -4.03 24.25
N LYS A 89 6.40 -2.79 24.49
CA LYS A 89 5.80 -1.89 25.49
C LYS A 89 4.37 -1.50 25.11
N LEU A 90 4.14 -1.08 23.86
CA LEU A 90 2.80 -0.74 23.39
C LEU A 90 1.84 -1.91 23.51
N ALA A 91 2.28 -3.13 23.20
CA ALA A 91 1.45 -4.32 23.26
C ALA A 91 0.93 -4.60 24.69
N GLY A 92 1.66 -4.16 25.71
CA GLY A 92 1.24 -4.27 27.12
C GLY A 92 0.02 -3.41 27.50
N PHE A 93 -0.38 -2.45 26.67
CA PHE A 93 -1.61 -1.66 26.93
C PHE A 93 -2.89 -2.44 26.60
N SER A 94 -2.82 -3.47 25.77
CA SER A 94 -3.98 -4.29 25.43
C SER A 94 -4.15 -5.43 26.43
N LYS A 95 -5.35 -5.54 27.03
CA LYS A 95 -5.69 -6.60 27.99
C LYS A 95 -6.86 -7.47 27.54
N THR A 96 -7.55 -7.09 26.48
CA THR A 96 -8.73 -7.78 25.96
C THR A 96 -8.67 -7.90 24.45
N PRO A 97 -9.33 -8.90 23.82
CA PRO A 97 -9.36 -9.04 22.38
C PRO A 97 -9.85 -7.78 21.64
N GLY A 98 -10.86 -7.10 22.18
CA GLY A 98 -11.35 -5.85 21.60
C GLY A 98 -10.33 -4.70 21.67
N GLN A 99 -9.56 -4.59 22.77
CA GLN A 99 -8.47 -3.61 22.86
C GLN A 99 -7.32 -3.96 21.92
N ALA A 100 -7.05 -5.26 21.69
CA ALA A 100 -6.01 -5.70 20.77
C ALA A 100 -6.32 -5.26 19.34
N ILE A 101 -7.56 -5.47 18.88
CA ILE A 101 -8.03 -5.01 17.57
C ILE A 101 -7.91 -3.49 17.43
N LEU A 102 -8.40 -2.73 18.43
CA LEU A 102 -8.33 -1.27 18.40
C LEU A 102 -6.89 -0.76 18.30
N LEU A 103 -6.00 -1.30 19.14
CA LEU A 103 -4.63 -0.84 19.23
C LEU A 103 -3.82 -1.20 17.98
N VAL A 104 -3.95 -2.43 17.47
CA VAL A 104 -3.24 -2.87 16.26
C VAL A 104 -3.67 -2.07 15.04
N SER A 105 -4.99 -1.88 14.85
CA SER A 105 -5.48 -1.09 13.71
C SER A 105 -5.07 0.37 13.78
N PHE A 106 -5.14 1.01 14.95
CA PHE A 106 -4.68 2.37 15.11
C PHE A 106 -3.19 2.53 14.80
N VAL A 107 -2.34 1.66 15.34
CA VAL A 107 -0.89 1.69 15.07
C VAL A 107 -0.59 1.46 13.59
N ALA A 108 -1.29 0.52 12.94
CA ALA A 108 -1.12 0.24 11.53
C ALA A 108 -1.54 1.42 10.65
N LEU A 109 -2.68 2.05 10.93
CA LEU A 109 -3.14 3.25 10.22
C LEU A 109 -2.12 4.40 10.32
N VAL A 110 -1.68 4.75 11.53
CA VAL A 110 -0.69 5.81 11.73
C VAL A 110 0.62 5.49 11.01
N ALA A 111 1.11 4.25 11.14
CA ALA A 111 2.36 3.85 10.50
C ALA A 111 2.26 3.86 8.96
N SER A 112 1.15 3.38 8.40
CA SER A 112 0.93 3.37 6.94
C SER A 112 0.67 4.76 6.36
N PHE A 113 0.10 5.69 7.12
CA PHE A 113 -0.02 7.09 6.71
C PHE A 113 1.37 7.75 6.54
N ILE A 114 2.34 7.36 7.38
CA ILE A 114 3.73 7.85 7.26
C ILE A 114 4.45 7.13 6.12
N ASN A 115 4.41 5.80 6.11
CA ASN A 115 5.02 4.99 5.08
C ASN A 115 4.33 3.64 5.01
N TRP A 116 3.77 3.32 3.85
CA TRP A 116 2.96 2.13 3.67
C TRP A 116 3.73 0.81 3.86
N GLY A 117 4.98 0.74 3.37
CA GLY A 117 5.81 -0.46 3.49
C GLY A 117 6.19 -0.73 4.95
N PHE A 118 6.53 0.33 5.68
CA PHE A 118 6.74 0.27 7.12
C PHE A 118 5.47 -0.08 7.90
N GLY A 119 4.34 0.52 7.55
CA GLY A 119 3.05 0.28 8.22
C GLY A 119 2.57 -1.17 8.08
N LEU A 120 2.68 -1.76 6.89
CA LEU A 120 2.37 -3.18 6.68
C LEU A 120 3.22 -4.10 7.56
N VAL A 121 4.52 -3.83 7.64
CA VAL A 121 5.46 -4.67 8.40
C VAL A 121 5.32 -4.48 9.90
N ILE A 122 5.28 -3.23 10.38
CA ILE A 122 5.05 -2.93 11.80
C ILE A 122 3.69 -3.46 12.24
N GLY A 123 2.64 -3.28 11.44
CA GLY A 123 1.32 -3.82 11.74
C GLY A 123 1.36 -5.32 11.97
N ALA A 124 2.02 -6.06 11.08
CA ALA A 124 2.16 -7.52 11.18
C ALA A 124 2.98 -7.96 12.42
N ILE A 125 4.15 -7.33 12.64
CA ILE A 125 5.01 -7.63 13.80
C ILE A 125 4.29 -7.30 15.11
N PHE A 126 3.61 -6.16 15.15
CA PHE A 126 2.88 -5.70 16.33
C PHE A 126 1.66 -6.57 16.62
N ALA A 127 0.90 -6.96 15.59
CA ALA A 127 -0.21 -7.91 15.73
C ALA A 127 0.26 -9.24 16.32
N ARG A 128 1.42 -9.76 15.87
CA ARG A 128 2.03 -10.96 16.46
C ARG A 128 2.36 -10.74 17.93
N GLU A 129 3.07 -9.67 18.27
CA GLU A 129 3.43 -9.36 19.67
C GLU A 129 2.20 -9.24 20.58
N VAL A 130 1.12 -8.62 20.09
CA VAL A 130 -0.16 -8.51 20.81
C VAL A 130 -0.81 -9.89 20.96
N ALA A 131 -0.81 -10.72 19.92
CA ALA A 131 -1.38 -12.07 19.97
C ALA A 131 -0.64 -13.00 20.97
N HIS A 132 0.65 -12.78 21.21
CA HIS A 132 1.39 -13.51 22.25
C HIS A 132 0.89 -13.16 23.66
N LYS A 133 0.47 -11.91 23.89
CA LYS A 133 0.10 -11.40 25.22
C LYS A 133 -1.39 -11.49 25.50
N VAL A 134 -2.24 -11.40 24.48
CA VAL A 134 -3.70 -11.32 24.62
C VAL A 134 -4.34 -12.61 24.12
N LYS A 135 -4.76 -13.47 25.05
CA LYS A 135 -5.54 -14.69 24.75
C LYS A 135 -6.96 -14.36 24.30
N GLY A 136 -7.55 -15.24 23.51
CA GLY A 136 -8.91 -15.12 22.96
C GLY A 136 -9.04 -14.11 21.81
N VAL A 137 -7.94 -13.61 21.26
CA VAL A 137 -7.97 -12.74 20.08
C VAL A 137 -8.01 -13.58 18.80
N HIS A 138 -8.99 -13.33 17.93
CA HIS A 138 -9.09 -14.01 16.64
C HIS A 138 -7.99 -13.49 15.71
N TYR A 139 -6.95 -14.30 15.51
CA TYR A 139 -5.72 -13.90 14.85
C TYR A 139 -5.91 -13.44 13.39
N PRO A 140 -6.71 -14.10 12.53
CA PRO A 140 -6.97 -13.59 11.18
C PRO A 140 -7.57 -12.18 11.15
N LEU A 141 -8.46 -11.85 12.09
CA LEU A 141 -9.03 -10.51 12.21
C LEU A 141 -8.00 -9.50 12.76
N LEU A 142 -7.13 -9.92 13.68
CA LEU A 142 -6.03 -9.09 14.16
C LEU A 142 -5.04 -8.74 13.04
N ILE A 143 -4.76 -9.69 12.15
CA ILE A 143 -3.93 -9.48 10.96
C ILE A 143 -4.65 -8.62 9.92
N ALA A 144 -5.96 -8.83 9.70
CA ALA A 144 -6.77 -7.92 8.89
C ALA A 144 -6.73 -6.49 9.47
N SER A 145 -6.78 -6.35 10.79
CA SER A 145 -6.66 -5.07 11.50
C SER A 145 -5.29 -4.42 11.30
N ALA A 146 -4.23 -5.18 11.12
CA ALA A 146 -2.94 -4.64 10.69
C ALA A 146 -2.94 -4.23 9.21
N TYR A 147 -3.61 -5.00 8.34
CA TYR A 147 -3.67 -4.71 6.91
C TYR A 147 -4.46 -3.45 6.57
N VAL A 148 -5.47 -3.07 7.37
CA VAL A 148 -6.27 -1.86 7.11
C VAL A 148 -5.46 -0.57 7.15
N GLY A 149 -4.25 -0.58 7.73
CA GLY A 149 -3.34 0.56 7.62
C GLY A 149 -3.12 0.96 6.16
N PHE A 150 -3.06 -0.04 5.27
CA PHE A 150 -2.91 0.19 3.84
C PHE A 150 -4.10 0.97 3.25
N LEU A 151 -5.30 0.96 3.82
CA LEU A 151 -6.43 1.75 3.29
C LEU A 151 -6.14 3.26 3.14
N ILE A 152 -5.33 3.84 4.03
CA ILE A 152 -5.04 5.27 4.02
C ILE A 152 -3.65 5.61 3.45
N TRP A 153 -2.97 4.62 2.86
CA TRP A 153 -1.58 4.74 2.44
C TRP A 153 -1.36 5.86 1.41
N HIS A 154 -2.28 5.94 0.44
CA HIS A 154 -2.16 6.83 -0.70
C HIS A 154 -2.56 8.27 -0.37
N ALA A 155 -3.32 8.44 0.72
CA ALA A 155 -3.67 9.73 1.30
C ALA A 155 -2.56 10.32 2.18
N GLY A 156 -1.50 9.55 2.45
CA GLY A 156 -0.42 9.90 3.36
C GLY A 156 0.90 10.27 2.67
N PHE A 157 1.97 10.31 3.47
CA PHE A 157 3.28 10.85 3.07
C PHE A 157 4.01 10.00 2.03
N SER A 158 3.61 8.74 1.87
CA SER A 158 4.16 7.83 0.85
C SER A 158 3.24 7.61 -0.36
N GLY A 159 2.19 8.41 -0.51
CA GLY A 159 1.21 8.26 -1.59
C GLY A 159 1.82 8.55 -2.97
N SER A 160 1.77 7.60 -3.90
CA SER A 160 2.47 7.74 -5.18
C SER A 160 1.96 8.92 -6.01
N ILE A 161 0.64 9.06 -6.15
CA ILE A 161 0.01 10.14 -6.94
C ILE A 161 0.32 11.53 -6.37
N PRO A 162 0.02 11.84 -5.09
CA PRO A 162 0.30 13.17 -4.54
C PRO A 162 1.78 13.53 -4.62
N LEU A 163 2.69 12.56 -4.43
CA LEU A 163 4.13 12.80 -4.57
C LEU A 163 4.56 12.96 -6.04
N THR A 164 3.92 12.26 -6.98
CA THR A 164 4.19 12.41 -8.42
C THR A 164 3.79 13.80 -8.88
N ILE A 165 2.58 14.28 -8.56
CA ILE A 165 2.12 15.62 -8.96
C ILE A 165 2.80 16.75 -8.20
N ALA A 166 3.38 16.48 -7.03
CA ALA A 166 4.26 17.42 -6.34
C ALA A 166 5.64 17.55 -6.99
N SER A 167 6.00 16.66 -7.91
CA SER A 167 7.21 16.77 -8.73
C SER A 167 6.85 17.31 -10.11
N SER A 168 7.58 18.30 -10.62
CA SER A 168 7.26 18.96 -11.89
C SER A 168 7.62 18.12 -13.14
N THR A 169 8.21 16.95 -12.97
CA THR A 169 8.80 16.18 -14.07
C THR A 169 7.75 15.34 -14.78
N GLY A 170 7.55 15.58 -16.08
CA GLY A 170 6.70 14.75 -16.95
C GLY A 170 5.18 14.93 -16.77
N LEU A 171 4.73 15.91 -15.97
CA LEU A 171 3.30 16.13 -15.72
C LEU A 171 2.52 16.50 -16.98
N ALA A 172 3.04 17.42 -17.79
CA ALA A 172 2.34 17.88 -18.99
C ALA A 172 2.15 16.72 -20.00
N GLU A 173 3.14 15.84 -20.11
CA GLU A 173 3.05 14.66 -20.98
C GLU A 173 2.02 13.65 -20.46
N ILE A 174 2.09 13.30 -19.17
CA ILE A 174 1.19 12.28 -18.59
C ILE A 174 -0.25 12.76 -18.48
N THR A 175 -0.49 14.07 -18.37
CA THR A 175 -1.83 14.62 -18.14
C THR A 175 -2.46 15.24 -19.39
N ASN A 176 -1.90 14.99 -20.58
CA ASN A 176 -2.33 15.62 -21.84
C ASN A 176 -2.39 17.16 -21.75
N GLY A 177 -1.40 17.76 -21.10
CA GLY A 177 -1.27 19.21 -20.93
C GLY A 177 -2.14 19.80 -19.83
N ALA A 178 -2.96 19.00 -19.13
CA ALA A 178 -3.82 19.50 -18.06
C ALA A 178 -3.02 20.05 -16.86
N LEU A 179 -1.89 19.41 -16.51
CA LEU A 179 -0.99 19.88 -15.46
C LEU A 179 0.37 20.24 -16.06
N THR A 180 0.71 21.53 -16.03
CA THR A 180 2.02 22.05 -16.45
C THR A 180 2.91 22.45 -15.28
N GLN A 181 2.33 22.58 -14.09
CA GLN A 181 3.02 22.94 -12.86
C GLN A 181 2.78 21.87 -11.79
N ALA A 182 3.72 21.76 -10.86
CA ALA A 182 3.60 20.87 -9.72
C ALA A 182 2.49 21.35 -8.78
N ILE A 183 1.72 20.42 -8.23
CA ILE A 183 0.71 20.67 -7.19
C ILE A 183 1.36 20.38 -5.84
N PRO A 184 1.51 21.38 -4.94
CA PRO A 184 2.17 21.17 -3.66
C PRO A 184 1.37 20.22 -2.75
N THR A 185 2.06 19.57 -1.81
CA THR A 185 1.42 18.66 -0.85
C THR A 185 0.44 19.35 0.09
N SER A 186 0.52 20.68 0.22
CA SER A 186 -0.46 21.52 0.92
C SER A 186 -1.87 21.44 0.33
N GLU A 187 -1.98 21.22 -0.98
CA GLU A 187 -3.25 21.12 -1.70
C GLU A 187 -3.74 19.67 -1.85
N THR A 188 -2.90 18.69 -1.52
CA THR A 188 -3.21 17.25 -1.67
C THR A 188 -3.26 16.55 -0.33
N ILE A 189 -2.11 16.07 0.17
CA ILE A 189 -1.98 15.33 1.43
C ILE A 189 -2.49 16.15 2.63
N PHE A 190 -2.12 17.43 2.68
CA PHE A 190 -2.44 18.31 3.80
C PHE A 190 -3.70 19.16 3.56
N SER A 191 -4.46 18.88 2.50
CA SER A 191 -5.76 19.52 2.29
C SER A 191 -6.75 19.15 3.39
N SER A 192 -7.67 20.05 3.70
CA SER A 192 -8.66 19.87 4.76
C SER A 192 -9.55 18.64 4.51
N TYR A 193 -10.08 18.48 3.29
CA TYR A 193 -10.95 17.34 2.96
C TYR A 193 -10.23 16.00 3.12
N ASN A 194 -8.96 15.90 2.68
CA ASN A 194 -8.19 14.68 2.81
C ASN A 194 -7.93 14.32 4.28
N LEU A 195 -7.49 15.30 5.07
CA LEU A 195 -7.22 15.10 6.50
C LEU A 195 -8.49 14.77 7.29
N ILE A 196 -9.64 15.33 6.93
CA ILE A 196 -10.93 14.98 7.56
C ILE A 196 -11.31 13.54 7.24
N ILE A 197 -11.21 13.10 5.98
CA ILE A 197 -11.48 11.69 5.60
C ILE A 197 -10.56 10.75 6.37
N VAL A 198 -9.25 11.04 6.40
CA VAL A 198 -8.26 10.26 7.17
C VAL A 198 -8.65 10.23 8.66
N ALA A 199 -8.97 11.38 9.26
CA ALA A 199 -9.32 11.47 10.67
C ALA A 199 -10.56 10.63 11.00
N ILE A 200 -11.61 10.70 10.17
CA ILE A 200 -12.80 9.86 10.35
C ILE A 200 -12.41 8.39 10.32
N LEU A 201 -11.71 7.93 9.27
CA LEU A 201 -11.29 6.53 9.16
C LEU A 201 -10.41 6.08 10.33
N VAL A 202 -9.46 6.89 10.77
CA VAL A 202 -8.58 6.59 11.91
C VAL A 202 -9.38 6.44 13.21
N LEU A 203 -10.41 7.26 13.42
CA LEU A 203 -11.21 7.25 14.63
C LEU A 203 -12.29 6.17 14.64
N THR A 204 -12.82 5.76 13.49
CA THR A 204 -14.01 4.88 13.43
C THR A 204 -13.68 3.46 12.99
N LEU A 205 -12.73 3.28 12.06
CA LEU A 205 -12.41 1.96 11.48
C LEU A 205 -11.95 0.93 12.53
N PRO A 206 -11.14 1.30 13.54
CA PRO A 206 -10.80 0.38 14.63
C PRO A 206 -12.04 -0.21 15.33
N PHE A 207 -13.11 0.57 15.48
CA PHE A 207 -14.34 0.11 16.12
C PHE A 207 -15.13 -0.83 15.21
N ILE A 208 -15.19 -0.57 13.90
CA ILE A 208 -15.81 -1.47 12.92
C ILE A 208 -15.14 -2.85 13.01
N LEU A 209 -13.81 -2.89 12.97
CA LEU A 209 -13.02 -4.12 13.14
C LEU A 209 -13.30 -4.81 14.48
N LYS A 210 -13.34 -4.06 15.59
CA LYS A 210 -13.65 -4.62 16.90
C LYS A 210 -15.01 -5.31 16.93
N PHE A 211 -16.00 -4.77 16.24
CA PHE A 211 -17.33 -5.39 16.16
C PHE A 211 -17.38 -6.65 15.31
N MET A 212 -16.36 -6.90 14.48
CA MET A 212 -16.21 -8.11 13.67
C MET A 212 -15.59 -9.28 14.45
N HIS A 213 -15.14 -9.04 15.69
CA HIS A 213 -14.56 -10.11 16.50
C HIS A 213 -15.58 -11.24 16.71
N PRO A 214 -15.24 -12.49 16.34
CA PRO A 214 -16.16 -13.60 16.45
C PRO A 214 -16.42 -13.99 17.91
N SER A 215 -17.40 -14.87 18.12
CA SER A 215 -17.62 -15.51 19.42
C SER A 215 -16.45 -16.42 19.79
N LYS A 216 -16.39 -16.84 21.07
CA LYS A 216 -15.28 -17.65 21.58
C LYS A 216 -15.12 -18.97 20.82
N GLU A 217 -16.22 -19.59 20.40
CA GLU A 217 -16.25 -20.88 19.71
C GLU A 217 -15.69 -20.80 18.28
N LYS A 218 -15.74 -19.60 17.67
CA LYS A 218 -15.22 -19.32 16.33
C LYS A 218 -13.85 -18.59 16.37
N THR A 219 -13.30 -18.37 17.56
CA THR A 219 -12.01 -17.70 17.72
C THR A 219 -10.87 -18.64 17.34
N ILE A 220 -9.97 -18.17 16.48
CA ILE A 220 -8.78 -18.91 16.04
C ILE A 220 -7.58 -18.13 16.58
N GLU A 221 -6.90 -18.71 17.57
CA GLU A 221 -5.65 -18.17 18.11
C GLU A 221 -4.46 -18.66 17.27
N VAL A 222 -3.36 -17.90 17.29
CA VAL A 222 -2.12 -18.31 16.63
C VAL A 222 -1.27 -19.17 17.55
N ASP A 223 -0.61 -20.19 16.98
CA ASP A 223 0.46 -20.90 17.67
C ASP A 223 1.71 -20.01 17.70
N THR A 224 2.03 -19.49 18.88
CA THR A 224 3.15 -18.58 19.10
C THR A 224 4.51 -19.23 18.86
N ARG A 225 4.61 -20.56 18.87
CA ARG A 225 5.87 -21.28 18.62
C ARG A 225 6.36 -21.15 17.18
N LEU A 226 5.48 -20.80 16.25
CA LEU A 226 5.82 -20.54 14.84
C LEU A 226 6.74 -19.32 14.62
N PHE A 227 7.01 -18.58 15.71
CA PHE A 227 7.64 -17.27 15.68
C PHE A 227 8.88 -17.15 16.57
N GLU A 228 9.32 -18.26 17.17
CA GLU A 228 10.54 -18.28 17.98
C GLU A 228 11.75 -17.92 17.11
N ALA A 229 12.61 -17.04 17.63
CA ALA A 229 13.78 -16.57 16.92
C ALA A 229 14.80 -17.71 16.79
N GLU A 230 15.36 -17.89 15.59
CA GLU A 230 16.53 -18.74 15.41
C GLU A 230 17.66 -18.27 16.32
N ILE A 231 18.35 -19.23 16.96
CA ILE A 231 19.51 -18.95 17.81
C ILE A 231 20.61 -18.38 16.90
N VAL A 232 20.81 -17.06 16.96
CA VAL A 232 21.90 -16.41 16.24
C VAL A 232 23.19 -16.79 16.93
N GLU A 233 24.07 -17.51 16.24
CA GLU A 233 25.41 -17.81 16.73
C GLU A 233 26.12 -16.52 17.20
N THR A 234 26.52 -16.52 18.46
CA THR A 234 27.26 -15.41 19.05
C THR A 234 28.70 -15.49 18.57
N LEU A 235 29.11 -14.55 17.73
CA LEU A 235 30.51 -14.38 17.34
C LEU A 235 31.39 -14.20 18.58
N ASP A 236 32.47 -14.98 18.67
CA ASP A 236 33.51 -14.77 19.67
C ASP A 236 34.21 -13.43 19.40
N LYS A 237 33.96 -12.46 20.28
CA LYS A 237 34.51 -11.11 20.18
C LYS A 237 36.01 -11.06 20.47
N ASN A 238 36.55 -12.06 21.16
CA ASN A 238 37.95 -12.08 21.59
C ASN A 238 38.89 -12.56 20.47
N ASN A 239 38.36 -13.24 19.45
CA ASN A 239 39.17 -13.83 18.37
C ASN A 239 38.68 -13.41 16.97
N MET A 240 38.36 -12.12 16.80
CA MET A 240 37.90 -11.58 15.51
C MET A 240 39.04 -11.28 14.54
N THR A 241 38.89 -11.73 13.30
CA THR A 241 39.75 -11.32 12.18
C THR A 241 39.60 -9.81 11.89
N PRO A 242 40.57 -9.16 11.21
CA PRO A 242 40.43 -7.76 10.82
C PRO A 242 39.15 -7.45 10.03
N ALA A 243 38.72 -8.35 9.13
CA ALA A 243 37.46 -8.22 8.39
C ALA A 243 36.25 -8.26 9.34
N GLN A 244 36.21 -9.22 10.26
CA GLN A 244 35.12 -9.33 11.25
C GLN A 244 35.04 -8.09 12.16
N LYS A 245 36.18 -7.48 12.50
CA LYS A 245 36.21 -6.20 13.25
C LYS A 245 35.59 -5.06 12.44
N LEU A 246 35.86 -4.99 11.13
CA LEU A 246 35.27 -4.00 10.23
C LEU A 246 33.75 -4.20 10.11
N GLU A 247 33.32 -5.43 9.82
CA GLU A 247 31.91 -5.84 9.70
C GLU A 247 31.07 -5.57 10.96
N ASN A 248 31.71 -5.60 12.13
CA ASN A 248 31.09 -5.33 13.43
C ASN A 248 31.41 -3.94 14.00
N SER A 249 32.05 -3.06 13.22
CA SER A 249 32.37 -1.70 13.66
C SER A 249 31.15 -0.79 13.59
N LYS A 250 30.77 -0.20 14.73
CA LYS A 250 29.69 0.78 14.78
C LYS A 250 30.04 2.10 14.10
N TRP A 251 31.33 2.40 13.97
CA TRP A 251 31.79 3.66 13.39
C TRP A 251 31.51 3.74 11.89
N ILE A 252 31.48 2.60 11.19
CA ILE A 252 31.15 2.58 9.75
C ILE A 252 29.71 3.02 9.55
N ASN A 253 28.76 2.43 10.28
CA ASN A 253 27.35 2.84 10.18
C ASN A 253 27.13 4.28 10.67
N ARG A 254 27.88 4.74 11.69
CA ARG A 254 27.81 6.14 12.14
C ARG A 254 28.32 7.11 11.07
N ALA A 255 29.47 6.83 10.47
CA ALA A 255 30.03 7.66 9.40
C ALA A 255 29.11 7.69 8.18
N LEU A 256 28.58 6.53 7.78
CA LEU A 256 27.59 6.43 6.70
C LEU A 256 26.30 7.18 7.05
N GLY A 257 25.85 7.07 8.30
CA GLY A 257 24.72 7.82 8.83
C GLY A 257 24.90 9.33 8.74
N VAL A 258 26.07 9.86 9.13
CA VAL A 258 26.40 11.30 9.01
C VAL A 258 26.38 11.73 7.54
N LEU A 259 26.96 10.94 6.64
CA LEU A 259 26.94 11.24 5.21
C LEU A 259 25.50 11.33 4.67
N GLY A 260 24.67 10.33 4.97
CA GLY A 260 23.28 10.32 4.51
C GLY A 260 22.45 11.46 5.10
N TYR A 261 22.53 11.67 6.41
CA TYR A 261 21.77 12.75 7.06
C TYR A 261 22.24 14.15 6.63
N SER A 262 23.51 14.33 6.30
CA SER A 262 24.00 15.59 5.72
C SER A 262 23.24 15.91 4.43
N PHE A 263 23.08 14.94 3.54
CA PHE A 263 22.28 15.13 2.32
C PHE A 263 20.80 15.36 2.63
N ILE A 264 20.21 14.60 3.56
CA ILE A 264 18.80 14.78 3.97
C ILE A 264 18.58 16.22 4.47
N PHE A 265 19.45 16.75 5.33
CA PHE A 265 19.33 18.12 5.84
C PHE A 265 19.48 19.16 4.74
N THR A 266 20.52 19.05 3.90
CA THR A 266 20.71 19.98 2.76
C THR A 266 19.50 19.97 1.82
N TYR A 267 18.96 18.79 1.51
CA TYR A 267 17.79 18.63 0.66
C TYR A 267 16.58 19.42 1.20
N PHE A 268 16.25 19.29 2.48
CA PHE A 268 15.14 20.02 3.09
C PHE A 268 15.41 21.52 3.29
N ILE A 269 16.67 21.94 3.42
CA ILE A 269 17.03 23.36 3.44
C ILE A 269 16.79 23.99 2.07
N GLU A 270 17.20 23.32 0.99
CA GLU A 270 17.11 23.85 -0.38
C GLU A 270 15.70 23.76 -0.97
N ASN A 271 14.96 22.70 -0.66
CA ASN A 271 13.68 22.38 -1.31
C ASN A 271 12.47 22.59 -0.39
N GLY A 272 12.68 22.99 0.88
CA GLY A 272 11.62 22.98 1.89
C GLY A 272 11.10 21.56 2.15
N PHE A 273 9.87 21.44 2.68
CA PHE A 273 9.24 20.13 2.95
C PHE A 273 8.72 19.44 1.66
N ALA A 274 9.64 19.15 0.74
CA ALA A 274 9.36 18.49 -0.53
C ALA A 274 9.59 16.97 -0.41
N LEU A 275 8.54 16.17 -0.23
CA LEU A 275 8.69 14.72 -0.17
C LEU A 275 8.65 14.10 -1.57
N ASN A 276 9.41 13.03 -1.76
CA ASN A 276 9.33 12.13 -2.91
C ASN A 276 9.73 10.70 -2.51
N LEU A 277 9.51 9.71 -3.37
CA LEU A 277 9.76 8.30 -3.05
C LEU A 277 11.23 8.01 -2.72
N ASN A 278 12.18 8.63 -3.44
CA ASN A 278 13.60 8.39 -3.24
C ASN A 278 14.08 8.98 -1.92
N ILE A 279 13.69 10.21 -1.57
CA ILE A 279 14.09 10.81 -0.29
C ILE A 279 13.49 10.05 0.90
N ILE A 280 12.25 9.55 0.79
CA ILE A 280 11.64 8.71 1.83
C ILE A 280 12.41 7.39 1.99
N ASN A 281 12.70 6.68 0.91
CA ASN A 281 13.49 5.45 0.95
C ASN A 281 14.89 5.70 1.55
N PHE A 282 15.49 6.83 1.20
CA PHE A 282 16.80 7.24 1.71
C PHE A 282 16.77 7.51 3.22
N ILE A 283 15.77 8.26 3.71
CA ILE A 283 15.57 8.48 5.15
C ILE A 283 15.41 7.14 5.88
N PHE A 284 14.55 6.25 5.40
CA PHE A 284 14.29 4.96 6.04
C PHE A 284 15.54 4.06 6.07
N LEU A 285 16.27 3.97 4.95
CA LEU A 285 17.49 3.19 4.85
C LEU A 285 18.57 3.70 5.82
N PHE A 286 18.85 4.99 5.82
CA PHE A 286 19.92 5.55 6.67
C PHE A 286 19.53 5.58 8.15
N THR A 287 18.26 5.78 8.47
CA THR A 287 17.75 5.59 9.84
C THR A 287 17.97 4.14 10.28
N ALA A 288 17.61 3.16 9.45
CA ALA A 288 17.79 1.75 9.78
C ALA A 288 19.28 1.37 9.93
N ILE A 289 20.16 1.89 9.07
CA ILE A 289 21.62 1.69 9.16
C ILE A 289 22.14 2.13 10.53
N ILE A 290 21.76 3.33 10.99
CA ILE A 290 22.17 3.85 12.30
C ILE A 290 21.62 2.97 13.42
N LEU A 291 20.34 2.61 13.36
CA LEU A 291 19.65 1.88 14.43
C LEU A 291 20.06 0.40 14.54
N HIS A 292 20.49 -0.25 13.45
CA HIS A 292 21.08 -1.59 13.48
C HIS A 292 22.48 -1.61 14.09
N GLY A 293 23.18 -0.48 14.04
CA GLY A 293 24.44 -0.25 14.73
C GLY A 293 25.68 -0.80 14.03
N THR A 294 25.66 -1.98 13.40
CA THR A 294 26.83 -2.53 12.68
C THR A 294 26.50 -2.92 11.22
N PRO A 295 27.46 -2.84 10.28
CA PRO A 295 27.22 -3.17 8.87
C PRO A 295 26.65 -4.57 8.68
N ILE A 296 27.23 -5.58 9.35
CA ILE A 296 26.79 -6.97 9.18
C ILE A 296 25.34 -7.20 9.64
N LYS A 297 24.87 -6.45 10.65
CA LYS A 297 23.47 -6.50 11.07
C LYS A 297 22.54 -5.94 10.00
N VAL A 298 22.93 -4.85 9.33
CA VAL A 298 22.17 -4.28 8.22
C VAL A 298 22.10 -5.27 7.06
N VAL A 299 23.23 -5.88 6.66
CA VAL A 299 23.29 -6.88 5.58
C VAL A 299 22.34 -8.04 5.87
N ARG A 300 22.40 -8.61 7.08
CA ARG A 300 21.51 -9.71 7.50
C ARG A 300 20.04 -9.27 7.51
N ALA A 301 19.74 -8.07 8.00
CA ALA A 301 18.38 -7.54 8.01
C ALA A 301 17.83 -7.35 6.58
N VAL A 302 18.64 -6.83 5.65
CA VAL A 302 18.24 -6.69 4.24
C VAL A 302 18.02 -8.06 3.60
N ALA A 303 18.92 -9.02 3.82
CA ALA A 303 18.78 -10.37 3.28
C ALA A 303 17.48 -11.05 3.74
N ASP A 304 17.11 -10.87 5.01
CA ASP A 304 15.85 -11.40 5.54
C ASP A 304 14.63 -10.64 4.99
N ALA A 305 14.68 -9.30 4.96
CA ALA A 305 13.61 -8.46 4.42
C ALA A 305 13.32 -8.75 2.94
N SER A 306 14.34 -9.05 2.14
CA SER A 306 14.21 -9.38 0.72
C SER A 306 13.37 -10.64 0.46
N LYS A 307 13.22 -11.54 1.44
CA LYS A 307 12.31 -12.70 1.29
C LYS A 307 10.85 -12.26 1.12
N ASN A 308 10.48 -11.09 1.64
CA ASN A 308 9.12 -10.56 1.58
C ASN A 308 8.81 -9.80 0.28
N VAL A 309 9.80 -9.56 -0.60
CA VAL A 309 9.56 -8.89 -1.89
C VAL A 309 9.27 -9.85 -3.04
N GLY A 310 9.33 -11.17 -2.85
CA GLY A 310 9.16 -12.14 -3.94
C GLY A 310 7.85 -11.99 -4.70
N GLY A 311 6.75 -11.70 -4.00
CA GLY A 311 5.46 -11.41 -4.63
C GLY A 311 5.49 -10.17 -5.53
N ILE A 312 6.18 -9.10 -5.11
CA ILE A 312 6.39 -7.88 -5.89
C ILE A 312 7.18 -8.22 -7.16
N LEU A 313 8.32 -8.89 -7.02
CA LEU A 313 9.19 -9.21 -8.15
C LEU A 313 8.50 -10.06 -9.22
N LEU A 314 7.66 -11.01 -8.80
CA LEU A 314 6.92 -11.87 -9.72
C LEU A 314 5.72 -11.16 -10.36
N GLN A 315 4.90 -10.45 -9.58
CA GLN A 315 3.60 -9.96 -10.06
C GLN A 315 3.64 -8.56 -10.67
N PHE A 316 4.57 -7.68 -10.28
CA PHE A 316 4.65 -6.32 -10.85
C PHE A 316 4.73 -6.35 -12.39
N PRO A 317 5.58 -7.18 -13.02
CA PRO A 317 5.65 -7.25 -14.47
C PRO A 317 4.32 -7.70 -15.11
N PHE A 318 3.56 -8.60 -14.47
CA PHE A 318 2.25 -9.02 -14.98
C PHE A 318 1.23 -7.88 -14.91
N TYR A 319 1.14 -7.16 -13.78
CA TYR A 319 0.27 -5.99 -13.67
C TYR A 319 0.71 -4.86 -14.61
N ALA A 320 2.00 -4.71 -14.88
CA ALA A 320 2.52 -3.80 -15.90
C ALA A 320 2.10 -4.22 -17.31
N GLY A 321 2.06 -5.53 -17.60
CA GLY A 321 1.53 -6.06 -18.84
C GLY A 321 0.03 -5.79 -18.99
N ILE A 322 -0.75 -5.98 -17.92
CA ILE A 322 -2.18 -5.60 -17.88
C ILE A 322 -2.34 -4.09 -18.12
N MET A 323 -1.52 -3.25 -17.47
CA MET A 323 -1.49 -1.82 -17.72
C MET A 323 -1.20 -1.50 -19.20
N GLY A 324 -0.30 -2.26 -19.84
CA GLY A 324 -0.05 -2.20 -21.28
C GLY A 324 -1.30 -2.43 -22.13
N LEU A 325 -2.11 -3.44 -21.78
CA LEU A 325 -3.40 -3.69 -22.42
C LEU A 325 -4.41 -2.57 -22.15
N MET A 326 -4.48 -2.09 -20.90
CA MET A 326 -5.43 -1.06 -20.48
C MET A 326 -5.20 0.27 -21.20
N LYS A 327 -3.94 0.64 -21.46
CA LYS A 327 -3.56 1.89 -22.13
C LYS A 327 -3.52 1.78 -23.66
N PHE A 328 -3.53 0.57 -24.20
CA PHE A 328 -3.39 0.36 -25.64
C PHE A 328 -4.54 1.04 -26.37
N MET A 329 -4.18 1.89 -27.35
CA MET A 329 -5.14 2.59 -28.19
C MET A 329 -5.40 1.73 -29.43
N GLY A 330 -6.65 1.31 -29.59
CA GLY A 330 -7.08 0.61 -30.79
C GLY A 330 -7.06 1.49 -32.04
N PRO A 331 -7.41 0.94 -33.22
CA PRO A 331 -7.44 1.68 -34.49
C PRO A 331 -8.30 2.95 -34.45
N ASP A 332 -9.39 2.93 -33.66
CA ASP A 332 -10.31 4.06 -33.50
C ASP A 332 -9.85 5.08 -32.45
N GLY A 333 -8.63 4.93 -31.91
CA GLY A 333 -8.09 5.83 -30.89
C GLY A 333 -8.77 5.70 -29.53
N VAL A 334 -9.30 4.52 -29.20
CA VAL A 334 -9.91 4.24 -27.88
C VAL A 334 -9.15 3.15 -27.16
N SER A 335 -8.90 3.35 -25.86
CA SER A 335 -8.32 2.35 -24.96
C SER A 335 -9.35 1.81 -23.98
N LEU A 336 -9.09 0.63 -23.41
CA LEU A 336 -9.99 0.03 -22.41
C LEU A 336 -10.12 0.91 -21.15
N ALA A 337 -9.01 1.50 -20.69
CA ALA A 337 -9.04 2.49 -19.62
C ALA A 337 -9.83 3.74 -19.99
N GLY A 338 -9.70 4.19 -21.24
CA GLY A 338 -10.49 5.27 -21.85
C GLY A 338 -11.99 4.99 -21.75
N TYR A 339 -12.44 3.81 -22.18
CA TYR A 339 -13.84 3.40 -22.10
C TYR A 339 -14.41 3.47 -20.69
N ILE A 340 -13.69 2.91 -19.70
CA ILE A 340 -14.15 2.89 -18.31
C ILE A 340 -14.21 4.31 -17.76
N SER A 341 -13.13 5.08 -17.92
CA SER A 341 -13.00 6.43 -17.36
C SER A 341 -13.99 7.39 -17.99
N GLN A 342 -14.10 7.41 -19.33
CA GLN A 342 -15.01 8.29 -20.05
C GLN A 342 -16.47 7.98 -19.75
N GLY A 343 -16.82 6.71 -19.50
CA GLY A 343 -18.17 6.34 -19.04
C GLY A 343 -18.58 7.07 -17.75
N PHE A 344 -17.65 7.20 -16.80
CA PHE A 344 -17.87 7.97 -15.57
C PHE A 344 -17.84 9.49 -15.80
N VAL A 345 -16.93 9.98 -16.65
CA VAL A 345 -16.89 11.41 -17.03
C VAL A 345 -18.23 11.85 -17.64
N ASN A 346 -18.80 11.07 -18.55
CA ASN A 346 -20.02 11.41 -19.28
C ASN A 346 -21.27 11.55 -18.39
N ILE A 347 -21.29 10.92 -17.22
CA ILE A 347 -22.40 11.03 -16.25
C ILE A 347 -22.10 12.02 -15.12
N SER A 348 -20.93 12.63 -15.14
CA SER A 348 -20.46 13.51 -14.08
C SER A 348 -20.96 14.93 -14.22
N THR A 349 -21.14 15.57 -13.07
CA THR A 349 -21.30 17.02 -12.91
C THR A 349 -20.14 17.52 -12.07
N VAL A 350 -19.96 18.84 -11.95
CA VAL A 350 -18.93 19.46 -11.09
C VAL A 350 -18.93 18.85 -9.68
N ASN A 351 -20.11 18.62 -9.10
CA ASN A 351 -20.26 18.09 -7.74
C ASN A 351 -20.06 16.58 -7.64
N THR A 352 -20.42 15.81 -8.68
CA THR A 352 -20.34 14.34 -8.66
C THR A 352 -19.04 13.80 -9.26
N PHE A 353 -18.26 14.64 -9.95
CA PHE A 353 -17.04 14.24 -10.62
C PHE A 353 -16.01 13.62 -9.68
N PRO A 354 -15.65 14.20 -8.50
CA PRO A 354 -14.69 13.56 -7.60
C PRO A 354 -15.15 12.16 -7.12
N LEU A 355 -16.45 11.99 -6.87
CA LEU A 355 -17.02 10.68 -6.51
C LEU A 355 -16.87 9.67 -7.65
N PHE A 356 -17.22 10.06 -8.87
CA PHE A 356 -17.15 9.17 -10.03
C PHE A 356 -15.72 8.89 -10.46
N THR A 357 -14.80 9.84 -10.31
CA THR A 357 -13.35 9.60 -10.42
C THR A 357 -12.90 8.56 -9.40
N PHE A 358 -13.30 8.68 -8.13
CA PHE A 358 -12.97 7.71 -7.09
C PHE A 358 -13.50 6.30 -7.40
N LEU A 359 -14.74 6.17 -7.84
CA LEU A 359 -15.34 4.88 -8.20
C LEU A 359 -14.67 4.27 -9.43
N SER A 360 -14.42 5.09 -10.47
CA SER A 360 -13.67 4.68 -11.66
C SER A 360 -12.28 4.18 -11.29
N ALA A 361 -11.59 4.92 -10.43
CA ALA A 361 -10.28 4.55 -9.91
C ALA A 361 -10.31 3.24 -9.12
N GLY A 362 -11.33 3.01 -8.30
CA GLY A 362 -11.54 1.73 -7.62
C GLY A 362 -11.67 0.56 -8.59
N VAL A 363 -12.40 0.73 -9.69
CA VAL A 363 -12.55 -0.29 -10.74
C VAL A 363 -11.22 -0.53 -11.47
N VAL A 364 -10.54 0.53 -11.89
CA VAL A 364 -9.26 0.44 -12.62
C VAL A 364 -8.16 -0.22 -11.77
N ASN A 365 -8.14 0.04 -10.46
CA ASN A 365 -7.14 -0.52 -9.54
C ASN A 365 -7.15 -2.06 -9.48
N PHE A 366 -8.29 -2.72 -9.75
CA PHE A 366 -8.30 -4.17 -9.87
C PHE A 366 -7.34 -4.66 -10.96
N PHE A 367 -7.27 -3.92 -12.08
CA PHE A 367 -6.44 -4.22 -13.23
C PHE A 367 -5.01 -3.72 -13.07
N VAL A 368 -4.84 -2.56 -12.43
CA VAL A 368 -3.54 -1.89 -12.24
C VAL A 368 -3.37 -1.50 -10.77
N PRO A 369 -3.04 -2.45 -9.87
CA PRO A 369 -3.00 -2.23 -8.41
C PRO A 369 -1.73 -1.51 -7.96
N SER A 370 -1.51 -0.32 -8.50
CA SER A 370 -0.30 0.45 -8.32
C SER A 370 -0.59 1.93 -8.54
N GLY A 371 -0.44 2.75 -7.50
CA GLY A 371 -0.73 4.18 -7.62
C GLY A 371 0.03 4.90 -8.75
N GLY A 372 1.28 4.51 -9.01
CA GLY A 372 2.06 5.03 -10.15
C GLY A 372 1.54 4.54 -11.50
N GLY A 373 1.25 3.23 -11.64
CA GLY A 373 0.68 2.70 -12.88
C GLY A 373 -0.73 3.21 -13.15
N GLN A 374 -1.54 3.36 -12.10
CA GLN A 374 -2.87 3.93 -12.14
C GLN A 374 -2.86 5.39 -12.59
N TRP A 375 -1.89 6.18 -12.13
CA TRP A 375 -1.69 7.55 -12.60
C TRP A 375 -1.47 7.60 -14.11
N VAL A 376 -0.56 6.76 -14.63
CA VAL A 376 -0.24 6.69 -16.07
C VAL A 376 -1.48 6.34 -16.92
N VAL A 377 -2.40 5.55 -16.37
CA VAL A 377 -3.59 5.09 -17.10
C VAL A 377 -4.74 6.09 -17.04
N GLN A 378 -4.99 6.73 -15.90
CA GLN A 378 -6.18 7.56 -15.70
C GLN A 378 -5.93 9.06 -15.81
N ALA A 379 -4.74 9.55 -15.47
CA ALA A 379 -4.45 10.98 -15.50
C ALA A 379 -4.66 11.63 -16.89
N PRO A 380 -4.31 10.98 -18.04
CA PRO A 380 -4.56 11.54 -19.36
C PRO A 380 -6.04 11.77 -19.70
N ILE A 381 -6.96 11.15 -18.93
CA ILE A 381 -8.41 11.19 -19.15
C ILE A 381 -9.09 12.07 -18.10
N MET A 382 -8.80 11.82 -16.82
CA MET A 382 -9.47 12.49 -15.71
C MET A 382 -9.00 13.93 -15.53
N MET A 383 -7.72 14.26 -15.82
CA MET A 383 -7.23 15.62 -15.62
C MET A 383 -7.81 16.62 -16.64
N PRO A 384 -7.84 16.32 -17.96
CA PRO A 384 -8.52 17.21 -18.92
C PRO A 384 -10.02 17.36 -18.61
N ALA A 385 -10.71 16.27 -18.26
CA ALA A 385 -12.12 16.31 -17.89
C ALA A 385 -12.37 17.17 -16.63
N ALA A 386 -11.47 17.14 -15.65
CA ALA A 386 -11.55 18.02 -14.48
C ALA A 386 -11.53 19.49 -14.89
N ILE A 387 -10.59 19.88 -15.77
CA ILE A 387 -10.47 21.25 -16.27
C ILE A 387 -11.73 21.67 -17.04
N GLU A 388 -12.22 20.83 -17.94
CA GLU A 388 -13.43 21.10 -18.73
C GLU A 388 -14.67 21.31 -17.85
N LEU A 389 -14.81 20.50 -16.79
CA LEU A 389 -15.89 20.61 -15.81
C LEU A 389 -15.64 21.71 -14.76
N GLY A 390 -14.48 22.35 -14.74
CA GLY A 390 -14.12 23.35 -13.71
C GLY A 390 -13.93 22.76 -12.31
N VAL A 391 -13.50 21.50 -12.22
CA VAL A 391 -13.18 20.79 -10.97
C VAL A 391 -11.69 20.92 -10.67
N ASP A 392 -11.36 21.11 -9.40
CA ASP A 392 -9.98 21.20 -8.92
C ASP A 392 -9.17 19.92 -9.20
N THR A 393 -8.01 20.09 -9.84
CA THR A 393 -7.17 18.98 -10.30
C THR A 393 -6.45 18.28 -9.15
N ALA A 394 -6.13 18.99 -8.05
CA ALA A 394 -5.57 18.38 -6.85
C ALA A 394 -6.58 17.40 -6.22
N ARG A 395 -7.84 17.83 -6.12
CA ARG A 395 -8.96 17.01 -5.65
C ARG A 395 -9.23 15.83 -6.57
N THR A 396 -9.20 16.01 -7.88
CA THR A 396 -9.33 14.90 -8.85
C THR A 396 -8.19 13.89 -8.69
N ALA A 397 -6.94 14.35 -8.57
CA ALA A 397 -5.80 13.46 -8.38
C ALA A 397 -5.92 12.66 -7.07
N MET A 398 -6.39 13.30 -6.00
CA MET A 398 -6.65 12.61 -4.73
C MET A 398 -7.85 11.68 -4.79
N ALA A 399 -8.88 11.96 -5.60
CA ALA A 399 -9.97 11.01 -5.84
C ALA A 399 -9.45 9.73 -6.51
N ILE A 400 -8.52 9.85 -7.48
CA ILE A 400 -7.84 8.69 -8.08
C ILE A 400 -7.03 7.93 -7.02
N ALA A 401 -6.28 8.65 -6.17
CA ALA A 401 -5.50 8.07 -5.08
C ALA A 401 -6.35 7.31 -4.06
N TRP A 402 -7.48 7.88 -3.66
CA TRP A 402 -8.42 7.20 -2.77
C TRP A 402 -9.04 5.97 -3.41
N GLY A 403 -9.34 6.00 -4.71
CA GLY A 403 -9.89 4.84 -5.43
C GLY A 403 -8.89 3.68 -5.50
N ASP A 404 -7.62 3.97 -5.78
CA ASP A 404 -6.51 2.99 -5.68
C ASP A 404 -6.46 2.36 -4.28
N ALA A 405 -6.32 3.20 -3.26
CA ALA A 405 -6.17 2.75 -1.88
C ALA A 405 -7.37 1.93 -1.39
N TRP A 406 -8.58 2.31 -1.82
CA TRP A 406 -9.83 1.69 -1.41
C TRP A 406 -9.93 0.23 -1.83
N THR A 407 -9.78 -0.08 -3.11
CA THR A 407 -9.96 -1.46 -3.59
C THR A 407 -8.75 -2.36 -3.33
N ASN A 408 -7.62 -1.82 -2.85
CA ASN A 408 -6.56 -2.63 -2.25
C ASN A 408 -7.03 -3.46 -1.05
N MET A 409 -8.17 -3.12 -0.44
CA MET A 409 -8.82 -3.96 0.58
C MET A 409 -9.34 -5.30 0.04
N ILE A 410 -9.52 -5.45 -1.26
CA ILE A 410 -9.97 -6.72 -1.86
C ILE A 410 -9.04 -7.21 -2.96
N GLN A 411 -7.96 -6.46 -3.22
CA GLN A 411 -6.85 -6.86 -4.04
C GLN A 411 -5.78 -7.55 -3.16
N PRO A 412 -5.50 -8.85 -3.33
CA PRO A 412 -4.63 -9.60 -2.43
C PRO A 412 -3.12 -9.42 -2.62
N PHE A 413 -2.70 -8.69 -3.65
CA PHE A 413 -1.31 -8.43 -3.99
C PHE A 413 -0.54 -7.76 -2.85
N TRP A 414 -1.05 -6.64 -2.33
CA TRP A 414 -0.37 -5.86 -1.29
C TRP A 414 -0.48 -6.47 0.11
N ALA A 415 -1.34 -7.47 0.30
CA ALA A 415 -1.42 -8.22 1.55
C ALA A 415 -0.23 -9.18 1.72
N LEU A 416 0.40 -9.62 0.63
CA LEU A 416 1.44 -10.66 0.64
C LEU A 416 2.60 -10.41 1.63
N PRO A 417 3.19 -9.21 1.71
CA PRO A 417 4.29 -8.98 2.66
C PRO A 417 3.86 -9.17 4.11
N LEU A 418 2.70 -8.64 4.47
CA LEU A 418 2.13 -8.76 5.81
C LEU A 418 1.74 -10.21 6.13
N LEU A 419 1.16 -10.91 5.15
CA LEU A 419 0.76 -12.32 5.27
C LEU A 419 1.96 -13.26 5.44
N GLY A 420 3.08 -12.99 4.75
CA GLY A 420 4.33 -13.75 4.91
C GLY A 420 4.91 -13.66 6.32
N ILE A 421 4.80 -12.49 6.97
CA ILE A 421 5.19 -12.26 8.37
C ILE A 421 4.21 -12.93 9.33
N ALA A 422 2.91 -12.87 9.00
CA ALA A 422 1.83 -13.40 9.83
C ALA A 422 1.65 -14.92 9.73
N LYS A 423 2.23 -15.57 8.69
CA LYS A 423 2.04 -16.98 8.34
C LYS A 423 0.59 -17.34 8.05
N LEU A 424 -0.11 -16.45 7.33
CA LEU A 424 -1.48 -16.65 6.85
C LEU A 424 -1.53 -16.56 5.32
N GLY A 425 -2.58 -17.10 4.72
CA GLY A 425 -2.91 -16.89 3.31
C GLY A 425 -3.87 -15.72 3.11
N ALA A 426 -3.99 -15.22 1.88
CA ALA A 426 -4.87 -14.08 1.57
C ALA A 426 -6.35 -14.36 1.91
N ARG A 427 -6.77 -15.61 1.75
CA ARG A 427 -8.13 -16.09 2.06
C ARG A 427 -8.50 -15.93 3.54
N ASP A 428 -7.51 -15.90 4.43
CA ASP A 428 -7.76 -15.85 5.87
C ASP A 428 -8.23 -14.47 6.33
N ILE A 429 -7.85 -13.40 5.62
CA ILE A 429 -8.12 -12.02 6.05
C ILE A 429 -9.08 -11.26 5.12
N MET A 430 -9.14 -11.63 3.84
CA MET A 430 -9.82 -10.81 2.83
C MET A 430 -11.33 -10.69 3.01
N GLY A 431 -11.96 -11.67 3.69
CA GLY A 431 -13.37 -11.57 4.07
C GLY A 431 -13.68 -10.40 5.00
N TYR A 432 -12.76 -10.08 5.91
CA TYR A 432 -12.89 -8.91 6.77
C TYR A 432 -12.68 -7.61 5.99
N CYS A 433 -11.77 -7.65 5.03
CA CYS A 433 -11.42 -6.49 4.20
C CYS A 433 -12.56 -6.09 3.25
N LEU A 434 -13.44 -7.02 2.84
CA LEU A 434 -14.70 -6.70 2.16
C LEU A 434 -15.64 -5.81 3.00
N VAL A 435 -15.73 -6.04 4.32
CA VAL A 435 -16.54 -5.20 5.20
C VAL A 435 -15.96 -3.79 5.29
N ILE A 436 -14.64 -3.71 5.41
CA ILE A 436 -13.89 -2.45 5.43
C ILE A 436 -14.06 -1.71 4.11
N LEU A 437 -14.02 -2.40 2.97
CA LEU A 437 -14.27 -1.82 1.65
C LEU A 437 -15.61 -1.08 1.61
N VAL A 438 -16.70 -1.74 2.00
CA VAL A 438 -18.03 -1.11 1.98
C VAL A 438 -18.08 0.11 2.92
N TYR A 439 -17.58 -0.06 4.15
CA TYR A 439 -17.59 1.02 5.14
C TYR A 439 -16.77 2.24 4.69
N SER A 440 -15.52 2.01 4.29
CA SER A 440 -14.60 3.07 3.87
C SER A 440 -15.05 3.72 2.58
N GLY A 441 -15.61 2.96 1.64
CA GLY A 441 -16.18 3.48 0.39
C GLY A 441 -17.27 4.52 0.66
N ILE A 442 -18.14 4.28 1.64
CA ILE A 442 -19.15 5.26 2.06
C ILE A 442 -18.49 6.51 2.65
N VAL A 443 -17.55 6.37 3.59
CA VAL A 443 -16.88 7.51 4.24
C VAL A 443 -16.14 8.37 3.22
N ILE A 444 -15.36 7.75 2.33
CA ILE A 444 -14.59 8.43 1.29
C ILE A 444 -15.52 9.11 0.30
N SER A 445 -16.58 8.43 -0.15
CA SER A 445 -17.58 8.99 -1.06
C SER A 445 -18.23 10.25 -0.48
N LEU A 446 -18.66 10.19 0.79
CA LEU A 446 -19.25 11.35 1.46
C LEU A 446 -18.23 12.51 1.58
N GLY A 447 -16.99 12.20 1.94
CA GLY A 447 -15.93 13.21 2.00
C GLY A 447 -15.65 13.88 0.66
N LEU A 448 -15.58 13.10 -0.43
CA LEU A 448 -15.34 13.61 -1.78
C LEU A 448 -16.53 14.36 -2.40
N VAL A 449 -17.72 14.28 -1.81
CA VAL A 449 -18.91 15.02 -2.29
C VAL A 449 -19.17 16.27 -1.44
N PHE A 450 -19.03 16.16 -0.11
CA PHE A 450 -19.53 17.18 0.81
C PHE A 450 -18.46 18.08 1.45
N LEU A 451 -17.18 17.71 1.38
CA LEU A 451 -16.04 18.54 1.84
C LEU A 451 -15.31 19.13 0.64
#